data_AF-A0A8I2K3Z4-F1
#
_entry.id   AF-A0A8I2K3Z4-F1
#
_cell.length_a   1.000
_cell.length_b   1.000
_cell.length_c   1.000
_cell.angle_alpha   90.00
_cell.angle_beta   90.00
_cell.angle_gamma   90.00
#
_symmetry.space_group_name_H-M   'P 1'
#
loop_
_entity.id
_entity.type
_entity.pdbx_description
1 polymer ?
#
loop_
_entity_poly.entity_id
_entity_poly.type
_entity_poly.pdbx_seq_one_letter_code
_entity_poly.pdbx_strand_id
1 'polypeptide(L)' 'GDGAKPLAGGQTLIPILKLRMDEPSDLVDIARLPDLRHISQENGEVRIGALATHAAIARSEVASLVPIVGDCAGGIADTQ' A
#
# COMPACT_ATOMS: atom_id res chain seq x y z
N GLY A 1 5.72 16.91 12.73
CA GLY A 1 4.79 17.99 12.42
C GLY A 1 3.42 17.39 12.51
N ASP A 2 2.74 17.61 13.62
CA ASP A 2 1.68 16.72 14.14
C ASP A 2 0.35 16.79 13.36
N GLY A 3 0.29 17.55 12.26
CA GLY A 3 -0.91 17.74 11.42
C GLY A 3 -0.81 17.24 9.98
N ALA A 4 0.36 16.77 9.53
CA ALA A 4 0.55 16.29 8.16
C ALA A 4 0.30 14.78 8.09
N LYS A 5 -0.48 14.33 7.09
CA LYS A 5 -0.72 12.89 6.85
C LYS A 5 -0.19 12.44 5.48
N PRO A 6 0.46 11.27 5.39
CA PRO A 6 0.89 10.72 4.11
C PRO A 6 -0.32 10.27 3.29
N LEU A 7 -0.33 10.61 2.01
CA LEU A 7 -1.30 10.15 1.03
C LEU A 7 -0.63 9.11 0.12
N ALA A 8 -1.04 7.84 0.29
CA ALA A 8 -0.66 6.72 -0.57
C ALA A 8 -1.79 6.45 -1.61
N GLY A 9 -2.36 5.25 -1.63
CA GLY A 9 -3.48 4.90 -2.53
C GLY A 9 -4.82 5.55 -2.21
N GLY A 10 -4.92 6.29 -1.10
CA GLY A 10 -6.10 7.10 -0.76
C GLY A 10 -7.36 6.34 -0.32
N GLN A 11 -7.37 5.00 -0.38
CA GLN A 11 -8.58 4.18 -0.16
C GLN A 11 -9.16 4.27 1.27
N THR A 12 -8.36 4.65 2.26
CA THR A 12 -8.85 4.91 3.63
C THR A 12 -8.93 6.41 3.91
N LEU A 13 -7.88 7.16 3.60
CA LEU A 13 -7.77 8.57 3.96
C LEU A 13 -8.77 9.44 3.20
N ILE A 14 -8.95 9.25 1.89
CA ILE A 14 -9.87 10.07 1.10
C ILE A 14 -11.33 9.91 1.56
N PRO A 15 -11.85 8.70 1.83
CA PRO A 15 -13.17 8.54 2.44
C PRO A 15 -13.32 9.24 3.80
N ILE A 16 -12.33 9.11 4.68
CA ILE A 16 -12.33 9.76 6.01
C ILE A 16 -12.41 11.30 5.86
N LEU A 17 -11.64 11.89 4.94
CA LEU A 17 -11.68 13.34 4.68
C LEU A 17 -13.02 13.78 4.09
N LYS A 18 -13.59 13.00 3.16
CA LYS A 18 -14.92 13.29 2.58
C LYS A 18 -16.02 13.30 3.64
N LEU A 19 -15.90 12.43 4.64
CA LEU A 19 -16.81 12.35 5.79
C LEU A 19 -16.48 13.35 6.90
N ARG A 20 -15.40 14.15 6.75
CA ARG A 20 -14.90 15.09 7.77
C ARG A 20 -14.68 14.44 9.13
N MET A 21 -14.25 13.17 9.13
CA MET A 21 -13.90 12.45 10.35
C MET A 21 -12.47 12.76 10.83
N ASP A 22 -11.69 13.46 9.98
CA ASP A 22 -10.31 13.86 10.20
C ASP A 22 -10.04 15.12 9.38
N GLU A 23 -9.19 16.01 9.89
CA GLU A 23 -8.90 17.32 9.29
C GLU A 23 -7.39 17.64 9.37
N PRO A 24 -6.53 16.88 8.64
CA PRO A 24 -5.11 17.20 8.54
C PRO A 24 -4.91 18.55 7.86
N SER A 25 -3.92 19.32 8.32
CA SER A 25 -3.55 20.60 7.70
C SER A 25 -2.90 20.39 6.33
N ASP A 26 -2.19 19.29 6.18
CA ASP A 26 -1.36 18.99 5.02
C ASP A 26 -1.49 17.52 4.61
N LEU A 27 -1.51 17.28 3.31
CA LEU A 27 -1.38 15.95 2.71
C LEU A 27 -0.05 15.83 1.98
N VAL A 28 0.73 14.83 2.37
CA VAL A 28 2.02 14.54 1.73
C VAL A 28 1.84 13.38 0.77
N ASP A 29 1.67 13.68 -0.52
CA ASP A 29 1.59 12.65 -1.57
C ASP A 29 2.93 11.92 -1.69
N ILE A 30 2.92 10.64 -1.31
CA ILE A 30 4.09 9.76 -1.41
C ILE A 30 4.04 8.86 -2.66
N ALA A 31 2.96 8.88 -3.45
CA ALA A 31 2.79 8.01 -4.61
C ALA A 31 3.92 8.17 -5.66
N ARG A 32 4.64 9.30 -5.64
CA ARG A 32 5.74 9.62 -6.54
C ARG A 32 7.11 9.09 -6.10
N LEU A 33 7.17 8.27 -5.05
CA LEU A 33 8.40 7.63 -4.58
C LEU A 33 8.52 6.20 -5.15
N PRO A 34 9.15 5.99 -6.32
CA PRO A 34 9.19 4.68 -6.98
C PRO A 34 9.90 3.62 -6.14
N ASP A 35 10.91 4.03 -5.36
CA ASP A 35 11.71 3.12 -4.52
C ASP A 35 10.87 2.43 -3.42
N LEU A 36 9.70 2.96 -3.11
CA LEU A 36 8.75 2.36 -2.16
C LEU A 36 7.80 1.34 -2.80
N ARG A 37 7.90 1.05 -4.10
CA ARG A 37 7.02 0.10 -4.82
C ARG A 37 7.64 -1.28 -5.04
N HIS A 38 8.82 -1.54 -4.50
CA HIS A 38 9.52 -2.79 -4.72
C HIS A 38 8.78 -3.99 -4.11
N ILE A 39 8.90 -5.14 -4.77
CA ILE A 39 8.48 -6.44 -4.27
C ILE A 39 9.60 -7.40 -4.66
N SER A 40 10.38 -7.88 -3.69
CA SER A 40 11.55 -8.71 -3.94
C SER A 40 11.75 -9.79 -2.87
N GLN A 41 12.62 -10.75 -3.18
CA GLN A 41 13.16 -11.70 -2.22
C GLN A 41 14.68 -11.56 -2.21
N GLU A 42 15.27 -11.41 -1.02
CA GLU A 42 16.71 -11.31 -0.84
C GLU A 42 17.12 -12.04 0.44
N ASN A 43 18.13 -12.91 0.35
CA ASN A 43 18.67 -13.65 1.49
C ASN A 43 17.63 -14.45 2.30
N GLY A 44 16.60 -14.97 1.61
CA GLY A 44 15.51 -15.72 2.25
C GLY A 44 14.42 -14.84 2.88
N GLU A 45 14.54 -13.51 2.79
CA GLU A 45 13.54 -12.57 3.26
C GLU A 45 12.74 -12.00 2.09
N VAL A 46 11.44 -11.82 2.31
CA VAL A 46 10.56 -11.09 1.39
C VAL A 46 10.55 -9.61 1.80
N ARG A 47 10.76 -8.72 0.83
CA ARG A 47 10.71 -7.27 1.02
C ARG A 47 9.61 -6.67 0.16
N ILE A 48 8.67 -6.00 0.82
CA ILE A 48 7.51 -5.36 0.18
C ILE A 48 7.55 -3.89 0.57
N GLY A 49 7.67 -3.01 -0.41
CA GLY A 49 7.66 -1.58 -0.21
C GLY A 49 6.28 -1.07 0.19
N ALA A 50 6.26 0.04 0.94
CA ALA A 50 5.01 0.62 1.48
C ALA A 50 3.99 1.08 0.42
N LEU A 51 4.41 1.23 -0.84
CA LEU A 51 3.56 1.60 -1.97
C LEU A 51 3.28 0.43 -2.93
N ALA A 52 3.67 -0.80 -2.56
CA ALA A 52 3.24 -1.99 -3.27
C ALA A 52 1.72 -2.15 -3.13
N THR A 53 1.01 -2.18 -4.26
CA THR A 53 -0.46 -2.36 -4.23
C THR A 53 -0.81 -3.82 -3.97
N HIS A 54 -1.99 -4.07 -3.37
CA HIS A 54 -2.49 -5.42 -3.17
C HIS A 54 -2.52 -6.22 -4.49
N ALA A 55 -2.95 -5.59 -5.59
CA ALA A 55 -2.92 -6.20 -6.93
C ALA A 55 -1.50 -6.54 -7.41
N ALA A 56 -0.50 -5.70 -7.15
CA ALA A 56 0.89 -6.00 -7.52
C ALA A 56 1.46 -7.15 -6.69
N ILE A 57 1.16 -7.20 -5.39
CA ILE A 57 1.57 -8.28 -4.49
C ILE A 57 0.98 -9.60 -4.95
N ALA A 58 -0.34 -9.66 -5.21
CA ALA A 58 -1.03 -10.87 -5.65
C ALA A 58 -0.51 -11.42 -7.00
N ARG A 59 0.08 -10.57 -7.85
CA ARG A 59 0.65 -10.95 -9.16
C ARG A 59 2.16 -11.17 -9.13
N SER A 60 2.81 -10.96 -7.99
CA SER A 60 4.27 -11.07 -7.86
C SER A 60 4.72 -12.51 -7.61
N GLU A 61 6.01 -12.77 -7.80
CA GLU A 61 6.62 -14.05 -7.44
C GLU A 61 6.48 -14.37 -5.94
N VAL A 62 6.41 -13.35 -5.08
CA VAL A 62 6.14 -13.49 -3.65
C VAL A 62 4.82 -14.22 -3.38
N ALA A 63 3.81 -14.06 -4.23
CA ALA A 63 2.54 -14.78 -4.08
C ALA A 63 2.71 -16.31 -4.24
N SER A 64 3.69 -16.75 -5.03
CA SER A 64 4.02 -18.18 -5.16
C SER A 64 4.96 -18.66 -4.06
N LEU A 65 5.91 -17.82 -3.64
CA LEU A 65 6.88 -18.14 -2.58
C LEU A 65 6.22 -18.19 -1.18
N VAL A 66 5.24 -17.32 -0.94
CA VAL A 66 4.50 -17.21 0.33
C VAL A 66 3.00 -17.16 0.01
N PRO A 67 2.35 -18.31 -0.23
CA PRO A 67 0.97 -18.38 -0.72
C PRO A 67 -0.04 -17.57 0.09
N ILE A 68 0.07 -17.57 1.42
CA ILE A 68 -0.83 -16.80 2.29
C ILE A 68 -0.78 -15.29 2.01
N VAL A 69 0.38 -14.74 1.62
CA VAL A 69 0.50 -13.32 1.26
C VAL A 69 -0.21 -13.05 -0.06
N GLY A 70 -0.09 -13.95 -1.04
CA GLY A 70 -0.80 -13.88 -2.31
C GLY A 70 -2.32 -13.94 -2.13
N ASP A 71 -2.80 -14.93 -1.38
CA ASP A 71 -4.22 -15.13 -1.10
C ASP A 71 -4.83 -13.92 -0.37
N CYS A 72 -4.18 -13.45 0.70
CA CYS A 72 -4.65 -12.26 1.42
C CYS A 72 -4.64 -11.02 0.52
N ALA A 73 -3.57 -10.78 -0.24
CA ALA A 73 -3.50 -9.62 -1.12
C ALA A 73 -4.57 -9.65 -2.23
N GLY A 74 -4.87 -10.83 -2.77
CA GLY A 74 -5.92 -11.00 -3.79
C GLY A 74 -7.35 -10.88 -3.23
N GLY A 75 -7.54 -11.10 -1.93
CA GLY A 75 -8.84 -11.04 -1.26
C GLY A 75 -9.18 -9.70 -0.59
N ILE A 76 -8.27 -8.73 -0.57
CA ILE A 76 -8.51 -7.41 0.03
C ILE A 76 -9.24 -6.50 -0.97
N ALA A 77 -10.35 -5.91 -0.51
CA ALA A 77 -11.17 -4.97 -1.27
C ALA A 77 -11.71 -5.56 -2.58
N ASP A 78 -11.64 -4.80 -3.67
CA ASP A 78 -12.07 -5.19 -5.01
C ASP A 78 -10.94 -4.97 -6.04
N THR A 79 -11.23 -5.04 -7.33
CA THR A 79 -10.20 -5.03 -8.37
C THR A 79 -9.70 -3.62 -8.74
N GLN A 80 -10.28 -2.57 -8.17
CA GLN A 80 -10.02 -1.17 -8.52
C GLN A 80 -8.80 -0.55 -7.81
#